data_AF-A0A6H1Z8N6-F1
#
_entry.id   AF-A0A6H1Z8N6-F1
#
_cell.length_a   1.000
_cell.length_b   1.000
_cell.length_c   1.000
_cell.angle_alpha   90.00
_cell.angle_beta   90.00
_cell.angle_gamma   90.00
#
_symmetry.space_group_name_H-M   'P 1'
#
loop_
_entity.id
_entity.type
_entity.pdbx_description
1 polymer ?
#
loop_
_entity_poly.entity_id
_entity_poly.type
_entity_poly.pdbx_seq_one_letter_code
_entity_poly.pdbx_strand_id
1 'polypeptide(L)'
;MRNEMIIKELSYMVRTYDGLNKLIVSTKNRLTSFFPVVLEEGQEDKSSKELREIQYKNDSTLNGYISGKRQADGLEQVKGRLERSIGKHLVYWDIWNQWLTNVPGIGHYYGGKLILLYYYKFESVCPKCGDLVVKKEHTFFCETCQKSIKGEGNLVFKITERDFPRISSWNHFLGMHNTAHHKACRKRLTDDNYCPVCKVNVPEEDIIYLKPMRQAGVQSDWSSAGRTLAYLIAESFVKASGNGGRSYRDYYDSRRELRDKTHPDFSKGHKYNMAKNETVKLFLSHFWQVARTIDGKPLTEPYIVAKDPVHNKIEPFYWEGLNQ
;
A
#
# COMPACT_ATOMS: atom_id res chain seq x y z
N MET A 1 -13.29 -24.45 -1.85
CA MET A 1 -13.80 -23.13 -2.25
C MET A 1 -13.78 -22.23 -1.03
N ARG A 2 -12.79 -21.34 -0.91
CA ARG A 2 -12.89 -20.22 0.05
C ARG A 2 -14.20 -19.48 -0.26
N ASN A 3 -14.98 -19.21 0.78
CA ASN A 3 -16.36 -18.75 0.63
C ASN A 3 -16.34 -17.38 -0.08
N GLU A 4 -16.75 -17.33 -1.35
CA GLU A 4 -16.71 -16.12 -2.20
C GLU A 4 -17.42 -14.94 -1.52
N MET A 5 -18.46 -15.26 -0.73
CA MET A 5 -19.18 -14.32 0.12
C MET A 5 -18.25 -13.58 1.11
N ILE A 6 -17.38 -14.30 1.82
CA ILE A 6 -16.43 -13.73 2.79
C ILE A 6 -15.46 -12.76 2.10
N ILE A 7 -15.02 -13.09 0.87
CA ILE A 7 -14.12 -12.22 0.09
C ILE A 7 -14.87 -10.95 -0.36
N LYS A 8 -16.13 -11.08 -0.81
CA LYS A 8 -16.98 -9.94 -1.17
C LYS A 8 -17.23 -9.02 0.02
N GLU A 9 -17.54 -9.58 1.19
CA GLU A 9 -17.76 -8.83 2.43
C GLU A 9 -16.49 -8.12 2.89
N LEU A 10 -15.34 -8.80 2.90
CA LEU A 10 -14.05 -8.18 3.21
C LEU A 10 -13.74 -7.03 2.24
N SER A 11 -13.93 -7.25 0.93
CA SER A 11 -13.72 -6.21 -0.09
C SER A 11 -14.66 -5.04 0.11
N TYR A 12 -15.94 -5.28 0.41
CA TYR A 12 -16.90 -4.23 0.70
C TYR A 12 -16.43 -3.40 1.90
N MET A 13 -16.13 -4.01 3.04
CA MET A 13 -15.70 -3.29 4.24
C MET A 13 -14.42 -2.49 4.03
N VAL A 14 -13.40 -3.05 3.36
CA VAL A 14 -12.14 -2.34 3.07
C VAL A 14 -12.37 -1.14 2.16
N ARG A 15 -13.23 -1.27 1.13
CA ARG A 15 -13.59 -0.15 0.24
C ARG A 15 -14.41 0.92 0.96
N THR A 16 -15.33 0.50 1.83
CA THR A 16 -16.12 1.41 2.66
C THR A 16 -15.22 2.18 3.63
N TYR A 17 -14.26 1.50 4.26
CA TYR A 17 -13.24 2.15 5.10
C TYR A 17 -12.42 3.16 4.30
N ASP A 18 -11.99 2.83 3.08
CA ASP A 18 -11.28 3.77 2.19
C ASP A 18 -12.13 5.02 1.87
N GLY A 19 -13.40 4.83 1.53
CA GLY A 19 -14.34 5.92 1.26
C GLY A 19 -14.54 6.81 2.47
N LEU A 20 -14.76 6.22 3.64
CA LEU A 20 -14.94 6.92 4.90
C LEU A 20 -13.69 7.70 5.31
N ASN A 21 -12.51 7.11 5.17
CA ASN A 21 -11.25 7.79 5.49
C ASN A 21 -11.00 9.00 4.57
N LYS A 22 -11.34 8.90 3.27
CA LYS A 22 -11.29 10.04 2.35
C LYS A 22 -12.25 11.15 2.76
N LEU A 23 -13.48 10.79 3.16
CA LEU A 23 -14.48 11.75 3.64
C LEU A 23 -13.97 12.48 4.89
N ILE A 24 -13.50 11.74 5.90
CA ILE A 24 -12.92 12.30 7.13
C ILE A 24 -11.79 13.28 6.82
N VAL A 25 -10.84 12.90 5.95
CA VAL A 25 -9.72 13.77 5.57
C VAL A 25 -10.22 15.02 4.84
N SER A 26 -11.16 14.88 3.90
CA SER A 26 -11.74 16.03 3.19
C SER A 26 -12.44 16.98 4.16
N THR A 27 -13.19 16.47 5.13
CA THR A 27 -13.87 17.27 6.15
C THR A 27 -12.86 18.00 7.04
N LYS A 28 -11.80 17.31 7.53
CA LYS A 28 -10.72 17.93 8.32
C LYS A 28 -10.04 19.07 7.57
N ASN A 29 -9.78 18.89 6.27
CA ASN A 29 -9.18 19.93 5.44
C ASN A 29 -10.11 21.14 5.31
N ARG A 30 -11.42 20.93 5.07
CA ARG A 30 -12.40 22.03 4.99
C ARG A 30 -12.48 22.81 6.30
N LEU A 31 -12.56 22.12 7.44
CA LEU A 31 -12.57 22.78 8.76
C LEU A 31 -11.32 23.63 8.95
N THR A 32 -10.16 23.11 8.58
CA THR A 32 -8.89 23.86 8.65
C THR A 32 -8.91 25.11 7.76
N SER A 33 -9.58 25.06 6.60
CA SER A 33 -9.73 26.21 5.71
C SER A 33 -10.75 27.24 6.19
N PHE A 34 -11.84 26.82 6.84
CA PHE A 34 -12.85 27.74 7.37
C PHE A 34 -12.40 28.47 8.63
N PHE A 35 -11.56 27.83 9.41
CA PHE A 35 -11.05 28.37 10.67
C PHE A 35 -9.53 28.42 10.58
N PRO A 36 -8.96 29.30 9.73
CA PRO A 36 -7.53 29.51 9.73
C PRO A 36 -7.17 30.02 11.12
N VAL A 37 -6.36 29.25 11.84
CA VAL A 37 -5.77 29.74 13.09
C VAL A 37 -4.89 30.92 12.68
N VAL A 38 -5.38 32.14 12.91
CA VAL A 38 -4.59 33.36 12.77
C VAL A 38 -3.60 33.32 13.93
N LEU A 39 -2.37 32.94 13.63
CA LEU A 39 -1.28 33.13 14.56
C LEU A 39 -0.91 34.61 14.50
N GLU A 40 -1.09 35.32 15.61
CA GLU A 40 -0.49 36.65 15.76
C GLU A 40 1.04 36.49 15.70
N GLU A 41 1.71 37.37 14.94
CA GLU A 41 3.17 37.35 14.79
C GLU A 41 3.82 37.41 16.18
N GLY A 42 4.49 36.32 16.58
CA GLY A 42 5.23 36.23 17.84
C GLY A 42 4.67 35.27 18.90
N GLN A 43 3.50 34.66 18.71
CA GLN A 43 3.06 33.56 19.58
C GLN A 43 3.57 32.20 19.11
N GLU A 44 4.34 31.54 19.97
CA GLU A 44 4.92 30.22 19.71
C GLU A 44 3.85 29.18 19.27
N ASP A 45 4.24 28.39 18.28
CA ASP A 45 3.50 27.37 17.50
C ASP A 45 2.67 26.35 18.31
N LYS A 46 2.84 26.28 19.63
CA LYS A 46 2.14 25.30 20.51
C LYS A 46 0.64 25.58 20.61
N SER A 47 0.20 26.84 20.61
CA SER A 47 -1.22 27.18 20.75
C SER A 47 -2.05 26.77 19.52
N SER A 48 -1.46 26.78 18.31
CA SER A 48 -2.20 26.47 17.08
C SER A 48 -2.62 25.01 17.00
N LYS A 49 -1.75 24.11 17.43
CA LYS A 49 -2.02 22.67 17.44
C LYS A 49 -3.09 22.34 18.47
N GLU A 50 -3.01 22.95 19.65
CA GLU A 50 -4.01 22.77 20.71
C GLU A 50 -5.37 23.33 20.28
N LEU A 51 -5.43 24.52 19.69
CA LEU A 51 -6.68 25.12 19.18
C LEU A 51 -7.34 24.26 18.10
N ARG A 52 -6.55 23.75 17.14
CA ARG A 52 -7.06 22.80 16.13
C ARG A 52 -7.54 21.50 16.76
N GLU A 53 -6.86 21.03 17.79
CA GLU A 53 -7.23 19.80 18.49
C GLU A 53 -8.51 19.97 19.33
N ILE A 54 -8.68 21.13 19.98
CA ILE A 54 -9.90 21.50 20.70
C ILE A 54 -11.08 21.60 19.74
N GLN A 55 -10.91 22.30 18.62
CA GLN A 55 -11.94 22.44 17.61
C GLN A 55 -12.33 21.08 17.02
N TYR A 56 -11.33 20.23 16.71
CA TYR A 56 -11.58 18.88 16.25
C TYR A 56 -12.33 18.06 17.30
N LYS A 57 -11.92 18.08 18.57
CA LYS A 57 -12.59 17.36 19.66
C LYS A 57 -14.05 17.77 19.82
N ASN A 58 -14.39 19.01 19.51
CA ASN A 58 -15.75 19.55 19.60
C ASN A 58 -16.57 19.35 18.32
N ASP A 59 -16.00 18.78 17.26
CA ASP A 59 -16.73 18.50 16.03
C ASP A 59 -17.64 17.27 16.20
N SER A 60 -18.94 17.54 16.30
CA SER A 60 -19.99 16.54 16.46
C SER A 60 -20.09 15.58 15.27
N THR A 61 -19.73 16.00 14.06
CA THR A 61 -19.82 15.19 12.84
C THR A 61 -18.69 14.15 12.77
N LEU A 62 -17.47 14.54 13.13
CA LEU A 62 -16.31 13.65 13.11
C LEU A 62 -16.28 12.73 14.32
N ASN A 63 -16.53 13.27 15.51
CA ASN A 63 -16.33 12.56 16.76
C ASN A 63 -17.65 12.09 17.41
N GLY A 64 -18.80 12.56 16.95
CA GLY A 64 -20.11 12.12 17.42
C GLY A 64 -20.53 12.74 18.75
N TYR A 65 -19.98 13.89 19.18
CA TYR A 65 -20.38 14.51 20.45
C TYR A 65 -21.57 15.44 20.26
N ILE A 66 -22.66 15.22 21.01
CA ILE A 66 -23.78 16.16 21.11
C ILE A 66 -23.99 16.48 22.59
N SER A 67 -23.89 17.76 22.95
CA SER A 67 -24.09 18.26 24.33
C SER A 67 -23.21 17.55 25.37
N GLY A 68 -21.94 17.32 25.05
CA GLY A 68 -20.97 16.65 25.93
C GLY A 68 -21.16 15.13 26.05
N LYS A 69 -22.22 14.55 25.44
CA LYS A 69 -22.43 13.10 25.40
C LYS A 69 -21.90 12.54 24.09
N ARG A 70 -21.13 11.46 24.19
CA ARG A 70 -20.62 10.72 23.03
C ARG A 70 -21.76 9.92 22.41
N GLN A 71 -22.26 10.34 21.25
CA GLN A 71 -23.16 9.54 20.42
C GLN A 71 -22.37 8.56 19.55
N ALA A 72 -23.04 7.48 19.14
CA ALA A 72 -22.44 6.38 18.39
C ALA A 72 -22.10 6.73 16.93
N ASP A 73 -22.48 7.90 16.41
CA ASP A 73 -22.61 8.09 14.95
C ASP A 73 -21.56 9.01 14.31
N GLY A 74 -20.51 9.39 15.04
CA GLY A 74 -19.37 10.13 14.48
C GLY A 74 -18.60 9.31 13.42
N LEU A 75 -18.13 9.96 12.36
CA LEU A 75 -17.43 9.29 11.25
C LEU A 75 -16.21 8.46 11.72
N GLU A 76 -15.44 8.94 12.70
CA GLU A 76 -14.29 8.19 13.25
C GLU A 76 -14.76 6.95 14.04
N GLN A 77 -15.94 7.00 14.66
CA GLN A 77 -16.50 5.85 15.36
C GLN A 77 -17.01 4.80 14.38
N VAL A 78 -17.66 5.21 13.29
CA VAL A 78 -18.05 4.32 12.18
C VAL A 78 -16.81 3.65 11.59
N LYS A 79 -15.72 4.40 11.41
CA LYS A 79 -14.43 3.88 10.94
C LYS A 79 -13.88 2.81 11.89
N GLY A 80 -13.90 3.06 13.19
CA GLY A 80 -13.48 2.08 14.19
C GLY A 80 -14.37 0.82 14.23
N ARG A 81 -15.69 0.96 14.01
CA ARG A 81 -16.60 -0.19 13.85
C ARG A 81 -16.25 -1.03 12.61
N LEU A 82 -16.04 -0.38 11.47
CA LEU A 82 -15.63 -1.05 10.24
C LEU A 82 -14.31 -1.79 10.42
N GLU A 83 -13.32 -1.19 11.09
CA GLU A 83 -12.04 -1.84 11.35
C GLU A 83 -12.20 -3.11 12.19
N ARG A 84 -13.04 -3.09 13.24
CA ARG A 84 -13.36 -4.29 14.02
C ARG A 84 -14.09 -5.35 13.19
N SER A 85 -15.03 -4.94 12.33
CA SER A 85 -15.73 -5.86 11.44
C SER A 85 -14.79 -6.50 10.42
N ILE A 86 -13.82 -5.75 9.88
CA ILE A 86 -12.73 -6.31 9.07
C ILE A 86 -11.99 -7.38 9.86
N GLY A 87 -11.59 -7.08 11.11
CA GLY A 87 -10.91 -8.04 11.98
C GLY A 87 -11.65 -9.37 12.16
N LYS A 88 -12.99 -9.32 12.33
CA LYS A 88 -13.84 -10.52 12.40
C LYS A 88 -13.81 -11.40 11.16
N HIS A 89 -13.53 -10.82 9.99
CA HIS A 89 -13.40 -11.59 8.75
C HIS A 89 -11.97 -12.11 8.58
N LEU A 90 -10.95 -11.37 9.02
CA LEU A 90 -9.55 -11.77 8.81
C LEU A 90 -9.19 -13.12 9.45
N VAL A 91 -9.94 -13.57 10.45
CA VAL A 91 -9.78 -14.89 11.07
C VAL A 91 -9.92 -16.06 10.09
N TYR A 92 -10.50 -15.85 8.90
CA TYR A 92 -10.60 -16.88 7.85
C TYR A 92 -9.33 -17.01 6.98
N TRP A 93 -8.28 -16.25 7.27
CA TRP A 93 -7.02 -16.28 6.51
C TRP A 93 -5.87 -16.72 7.41
N ASP A 94 -5.20 -17.81 7.03
CA ASP A 94 -4.10 -18.37 7.81
C ASP A 94 -2.94 -17.40 8.01
N ILE A 95 -2.57 -16.65 6.98
CA ILE A 95 -1.53 -15.62 7.09
C ILE A 95 -1.87 -14.53 8.12
N TRP A 96 -3.16 -14.27 8.34
CA TRP A 96 -3.56 -13.36 9.40
C TRP A 96 -3.30 -13.97 10.77
N ASN A 97 -3.86 -15.16 11.01
CA ASN A 97 -3.81 -15.84 12.30
C ASN A 97 -2.40 -16.26 12.71
N GLN A 98 -1.58 -16.70 11.75
CA GLN A 98 -0.27 -17.25 12.04
C GLN A 98 0.83 -16.18 12.07
N TRP A 99 0.61 -15.01 11.44
CA TRP A 99 1.70 -14.03 11.29
C TRP A 99 1.27 -12.57 11.44
N LEU A 100 0.36 -12.07 10.61
CA LEU A 100 0.10 -10.61 10.57
C LEU A 100 -0.43 -10.03 11.88
N THR A 101 -1.16 -10.80 12.68
CA THR A 101 -1.63 -10.38 14.03
C THR A 101 -0.47 -10.00 14.96
N ASN A 102 0.70 -10.60 14.74
CA ASN A 102 1.88 -10.40 15.57
C ASN A 102 2.78 -9.27 15.08
N VAL A 103 2.49 -8.66 13.92
CA VAL A 103 3.33 -7.61 13.33
C VAL A 103 2.90 -6.21 13.80
N PRO A 104 3.68 -5.52 14.66
CA PRO A 104 3.32 -4.19 15.13
C PRO A 104 3.20 -3.20 13.97
N GLY A 105 2.12 -2.41 13.97
CA GLY A 105 1.81 -1.46 12.89
C GLY A 105 0.95 -2.03 11.77
N ILE A 106 0.64 -3.34 11.75
CA ILE A 106 -0.34 -3.93 10.84
C ILE A 106 -1.69 -4.11 11.55
N GLY A 107 -2.55 -3.09 11.45
CA GLY A 107 -3.94 -3.20 11.90
C GLY A 107 -4.85 -3.99 10.93
N HIS A 108 -6.09 -4.26 11.35
CA HIS A 108 -7.06 -5.03 10.56
C HIS A 108 -7.26 -4.47 9.15
N TYR A 109 -7.36 -3.14 9.01
CA TYR A 109 -7.53 -2.52 7.70
C TYR A 109 -6.34 -2.82 6.75
N TYR A 110 -5.10 -2.68 7.24
CA TYR A 110 -3.92 -2.95 6.42
C TYR A 110 -3.81 -4.44 6.06
N GLY A 111 -4.06 -5.33 7.03
CA GLY A 111 -4.09 -6.78 6.80
C GLY A 111 -5.10 -7.17 5.73
N GLY A 112 -6.36 -6.72 5.87
CA GLY A 112 -7.41 -7.02 4.90
C GLY A 112 -7.13 -6.48 3.51
N LYS A 113 -6.63 -5.24 3.41
CA LYS A 113 -6.28 -4.65 2.12
C LYS A 113 -5.10 -5.37 1.46
N LEU A 114 -4.11 -5.80 2.25
CA LEU A 114 -2.96 -6.55 1.76
C LEU A 114 -3.36 -7.93 1.23
N ILE A 115 -4.18 -8.67 1.99
CA ILE A 115 -4.75 -9.97 1.59
C ILE A 115 -5.55 -9.84 0.30
N LEU A 116 -6.46 -8.86 0.21
CA LEU A 116 -7.25 -8.62 -1.01
C LEU A 116 -6.37 -8.30 -2.21
N LEU A 117 -5.32 -7.51 -2.03
CA LEU A 117 -4.39 -7.15 -3.11
C LEU A 117 -3.46 -8.30 -3.50
N TYR A 118 -3.13 -9.21 -2.59
CA TYR A 118 -2.22 -10.31 -2.89
C TYR A 118 -2.96 -11.48 -3.54
N TYR A 119 -4.02 -11.97 -2.90
CA TYR A 119 -4.67 -13.21 -3.28
C TYR A 119 -5.72 -13.06 -4.38
N TYR A 120 -6.26 -11.85 -4.59
CA TYR A 120 -7.45 -11.70 -5.43
C TYR A 120 -7.34 -10.60 -6.48
N LYS A 121 -8.01 -10.83 -7.61
CA LYS A 121 -8.27 -9.86 -8.67
C LYS A 121 -9.78 -9.77 -8.88
N PHE A 122 -10.28 -8.54 -8.99
CA PHE A 122 -11.68 -8.27 -9.30
C PHE A 122 -11.77 -7.94 -10.78
N GLU A 123 -12.16 -8.91 -11.58
CA GLU A 123 -12.24 -8.77 -13.02
C GLU A 123 -13.67 -8.37 -13.39
N SER A 124 -13.81 -7.28 -14.15
CA SER A 124 -15.11 -6.87 -14.64
C SER A 124 -15.65 -7.93 -15.60
N VAL A 125 -16.94 -8.26 -15.47
CA VAL A 125 -17.65 -9.21 -16.34
C VAL A 125 -18.89 -8.59 -16.95
N CYS A 126 -19.30 -9.12 -18.09
CA CYS A 126 -20.51 -8.72 -18.77
C CYS A 126 -21.73 -9.18 -17.95
N PRO A 127 -22.68 -8.29 -17.60
CA PRO A 127 -23.88 -8.69 -16.86
C PRO A 127 -24.78 -9.69 -17.61
N LYS A 128 -24.69 -9.74 -18.95
CA LYS A 128 -25.53 -10.59 -19.79
C LYS A 128 -24.99 -12.00 -19.95
N CYS A 129 -23.72 -12.15 -20.33
CA CYS A 129 -23.11 -13.47 -20.59
C CYS A 129 -22.14 -13.94 -19.50
N GLY A 130 -21.70 -13.06 -18.59
CA GLY A 130 -20.71 -13.40 -17.56
C GLY A 130 -19.25 -13.42 -18.04
N ASP A 131 -18.98 -13.16 -19.32
CA ASP A 131 -17.61 -13.14 -19.86
C ASP A 131 -16.81 -11.91 -19.42
N LEU A 132 -15.48 -12.06 -19.43
CA LEU A 132 -14.55 -10.98 -19.11
C LEU A 132 -14.69 -9.83 -20.12
N VAL A 133 -14.66 -8.61 -19.60
CA VAL A 133 -14.78 -7.40 -20.42
C VAL A 133 -13.39 -6.81 -20.64
N VAL A 134 -13.11 -6.46 -21.89
CA VAL A 134 -11.82 -5.90 -22.30
C VAL A 134 -11.94 -4.39 -22.40
N LYS A 135 -10.93 -3.66 -21.94
CA LYS A 135 -10.89 -2.20 -22.07
C LYS A 135 -10.37 -1.83 -23.46
N LYS A 136 -11.22 -1.31 -24.35
CA LYS A 136 -10.87 -0.79 -25.69
C LYS A 136 -11.20 0.71 -25.74
N GLU A 137 -10.23 1.57 -26.08
CA GLU A 137 -10.42 3.01 -26.26
C GLU A 137 -11.19 3.69 -25.10
N HIS A 138 -10.82 3.38 -23.85
CA HIS A 138 -11.49 3.87 -22.63
C HIS A 138 -12.90 3.36 -22.35
N THR A 139 -13.41 2.42 -23.15
CA THR A 139 -14.70 1.75 -22.92
C THR A 139 -14.50 0.28 -22.56
N PHE A 140 -15.43 -0.30 -21.79
CA PHE A 140 -15.45 -1.73 -21.50
C PHE A 140 -16.32 -2.42 -22.56
N PHE A 141 -15.73 -3.37 -23.26
CA PHE A 141 -16.35 -4.09 -24.36
C PHE A 141 -16.44 -5.58 -24.03
N CYS A 142 -17.62 -6.17 -24.22
CA CYS A 142 -17.81 -7.61 -24.14
C CYS A 142 -17.59 -8.21 -25.54
N GLU A 143 -16.59 -9.07 -25.69
CA GLU A 143 -16.27 -9.68 -27.00
C GLU A 143 -17.34 -10.68 -27.44
N THR A 144 -17.97 -11.38 -26.50
CA THR A 144 -19.05 -12.33 -26.81
C THR A 144 -20.34 -11.62 -27.23
N CYS A 145 -20.74 -10.57 -26.51
CA CYS A 145 -21.95 -9.81 -26.84
C CYS A 145 -21.74 -8.78 -27.95
N GLN A 146 -20.49 -8.50 -28.32
CA GLN A 146 -20.11 -7.44 -29.27
C GLN A 146 -20.73 -6.07 -28.92
N LYS A 147 -20.86 -5.78 -27.61
CA LYS A 147 -21.47 -4.55 -27.10
C LYS A 147 -20.59 -3.88 -26.05
N SER A 148 -20.60 -2.55 -26.09
CA SER A 148 -20.08 -1.72 -25.02
C SER A 148 -21.00 -1.82 -23.80
N ILE A 149 -20.42 -1.98 -22.62
CA ILE A 149 -21.17 -2.04 -21.34
C ILE A 149 -21.37 -0.64 -20.74
N LYS A 150 -20.84 0.40 -21.39
CA LYS A 150 -20.97 1.77 -20.90
C LYS A 150 -22.46 2.16 -20.83
N GLY A 151 -22.95 2.43 -19.63
CA GLY A 151 -24.34 2.87 -19.39
C GLY A 151 -25.30 1.77 -18.95
N GLU A 152 -24.92 0.49 -18.94
CA GLU A 152 -25.79 -0.62 -18.49
C GLU A 152 -25.88 -0.78 -16.96
N GLY A 153 -25.44 0.22 -16.19
CA GLY A 153 -25.50 0.22 -14.72
C GLY A 153 -24.16 -0.13 -14.05
N ASN A 154 -24.24 -0.72 -12.85
CA ASN A 154 -23.07 -1.08 -12.05
C ASN A 154 -22.31 -2.25 -12.68
N LEU A 155 -20.98 -2.10 -12.80
CA LEU A 155 -20.12 -3.19 -13.26
C LEU A 155 -20.22 -4.38 -12.29
N VAL A 156 -20.48 -5.56 -12.85
CA VAL A 156 -20.40 -6.83 -12.14
C VAL A 156 -18.96 -7.31 -12.18
N PHE A 157 -18.47 -7.90 -11.08
CA PHE A 157 -17.10 -8.39 -10.98
C PHE A 157 -17.08 -9.88 -10.65
N LYS A 158 -16.22 -10.62 -11.33
CA LYS A 158 -15.78 -11.97 -10.96
C LYS A 158 -14.53 -11.87 -10.12
N ILE A 159 -14.48 -12.65 -9.04
CA ILE A 159 -13.29 -12.77 -8.21
C ILE A 159 -12.45 -13.90 -8.77
N THR A 160 -11.20 -13.61 -9.11
CA THR A 160 -10.22 -14.63 -9.49
C THR A 160 -9.06 -14.61 -8.51
N GLU A 161 -8.48 -15.78 -8.27
CA GLU A 161 -7.24 -15.87 -7.51
C GLU A 161 -6.08 -15.23 -8.31
N ARG A 162 -5.13 -14.68 -7.57
CA ARG A 162 -3.91 -14.10 -8.10
C ARG A 162 -2.73 -14.83 -7.48
N ASP A 163 -1.73 -15.12 -8.31
CA ASP A 163 -0.46 -15.67 -7.83
C ASP A 163 0.71 -14.76 -8.22
N PHE A 164 1.70 -14.72 -7.35
CA PHE A 164 2.96 -14.03 -7.57
C PHE A 164 4.10 -15.05 -7.41
N PRO A 165 4.55 -15.69 -8.50
CA PRO A 165 5.58 -16.72 -8.43
C PRO A 165 6.92 -16.23 -7.87
N ARG A 166 7.21 -14.91 -8.01
CA ARG A 166 8.45 -14.29 -7.57
C ARG A 166 8.15 -13.01 -6.78
N ILE A 167 9.00 -12.70 -5.81
CA ILE A 167 8.94 -11.42 -5.08
C ILE A 167 9.08 -10.20 -6.00
N SER A 168 9.83 -10.32 -7.10
CA SER A 168 9.95 -9.24 -8.09
C SER A 168 8.62 -8.92 -8.77
N SER A 169 7.79 -9.93 -9.08
CA SER A 169 6.45 -9.73 -9.64
C SER A 169 5.51 -9.02 -8.66
N TRP A 170 5.60 -9.37 -7.36
CA TRP A 170 4.84 -8.69 -6.31
C TRP A 170 5.28 -7.23 -6.13
N ASN A 171 6.58 -6.97 -6.07
CA ASN A 171 7.13 -5.62 -6.01
C ASN A 171 6.81 -4.81 -7.28
N HIS A 172 6.77 -5.45 -8.44
CA HIS A 172 6.37 -4.81 -9.69
C HIS A 172 4.91 -4.36 -9.60
N PHE A 173 4.00 -5.27 -9.23
CA PHE A 173 2.58 -4.98 -9.04
C PHE A 173 2.33 -3.84 -8.03
N LEU A 174 3.10 -3.74 -6.96
CA LEU A 174 2.97 -2.65 -5.98
C LEU A 174 3.67 -1.35 -6.39
N GLY A 175 4.36 -1.30 -7.54
CA GLY A 175 5.13 -0.12 -7.96
C GLY A 175 6.31 0.19 -7.04
N MET A 176 6.86 -0.86 -6.41
CA MET A 176 8.01 -0.81 -5.51
C MET A 176 9.30 -1.30 -6.19
N HIS A 177 9.23 -1.82 -7.41
CA HIS A 177 10.41 -2.11 -8.21
C HIS A 177 11.20 -0.84 -8.58
N ASN A 178 12.45 -1.02 -8.98
CA ASN A 178 13.22 0.03 -9.64
C ASN A 178 13.20 -0.25 -11.14
N THR A 179 13.16 0.80 -11.96
CA THR A 179 13.29 0.74 -13.41
C THR A 179 14.65 1.30 -13.81
N ALA A 180 15.23 0.79 -14.90
CA ALA A 180 16.46 1.32 -15.49
C ALA A 180 16.15 2.63 -16.24
N HIS A 181 16.97 3.65 -16.03
CA HIS A 181 16.86 4.95 -16.70
C HIS A 181 18.24 5.41 -17.20
N HIS A 182 18.24 6.14 -18.30
CA HIS A 182 19.44 6.82 -18.77
C HIS A 182 19.84 7.93 -17.79
N LYS A 183 21.08 7.93 -17.29
CA LYS A 183 21.61 8.93 -16.34
C LYS A 183 21.49 10.36 -16.86
N ALA A 184 21.80 10.58 -18.14
CA ALA A 184 21.80 11.89 -18.77
C ALA A 184 20.38 12.50 -18.89
N CYS A 185 19.43 11.77 -19.50
CA CYS A 185 18.10 12.29 -19.79
C CYS A 185 16.99 11.82 -18.83
N ARG A 186 17.31 10.93 -17.89
CA ARG A 186 16.40 10.31 -16.89
C ARG A 186 15.20 9.58 -17.48
N LYS A 187 15.26 9.14 -18.75
CA LYS A 187 14.16 8.40 -19.39
C LYS A 187 14.32 6.91 -19.17
N ARG A 188 13.19 6.22 -18.98
CA ARG A 188 13.13 4.77 -18.79
C ARG A 188 13.73 4.09 -20.02
N LEU A 189 14.64 3.16 -19.79
CA LEU A 189 15.23 2.33 -20.83
C LEU A 189 14.26 1.21 -21.21
N THR A 190 14.36 0.75 -22.44
CA THR A 190 13.75 -0.50 -22.89
C THR A 190 14.60 -1.69 -22.41
N ASP A 191 14.16 -2.91 -22.69
CA ASP A 191 14.81 -4.13 -22.19
C ASP A 191 16.25 -4.31 -22.73
N ASP A 192 16.57 -3.70 -23.89
CA ASP A 192 17.91 -3.73 -24.50
C ASP A 192 18.81 -2.55 -24.07
N ASN A 193 18.52 -1.93 -22.92
CA ASN A 193 19.17 -0.70 -22.44
C ASN A 193 19.08 0.48 -23.42
N TYR A 194 18.18 0.42 -24.41
CA TYR A 194 17.99 1.49 -25.38
C TYR A 194 17.16 2.64 -24.80
N CYS A 195 17.67 3.85 -24.95
CA CYS A 195 17.00 5.07 -24.54
C CYS A 195 16.14 5.64 -25.67
N PRO A 196 14.80 5.69 -25.54
CA PRO A 196 13.91 6.12 -26.63
C PRO A 196 14.02 7.61 -26.99
N VAL A 197 14.57 8.43 -26.09
CA VAL A 197 14.74 9.88 -26.33
C VAL A 197 16.06 10.18 -27.02
N CYS A 198 17.17 9.67 -26.49
CA CYS A 198 18.50 9.85 -27.09
C CYS A 198 18.75 8.98 -28.33
N LYS A 199 17.94 7.93 -28.53
CA LYS A 199 18.09 6.94 -29.61
C LYS A 199 19.44 6.23 -29.62
N VAL A 200 19.95 5.91 -28.42
CA VAL A 200 21.23 5.20 -28.22
C VAL A 200 21.04 4.03 -27.26
N ASN A 201 21.87 3.01 -27.41
CA ASN A 201 22.08 2.00 -26.38
C ASN A 201 22.92 2.63 -25.27
N VAL A 202 22.40 2.57 -24.04
CA VAL A 202 23.05 3.19 -22.88
C VAL A 202 24.01 2.18 -22.25
N PRO A 203 25.30 2.51 -22.09
CA PRO A 203 26.25 1.63 -21.44
C PRO A 203 25.92 1.51 -19.93
N GLU A 204 26.31 0.41 -19.29
CA GLU A 204 25.84 0.05 -17.94
C GLU A 204 26.19 1.11 -16.88
N GLU A 205 27.35 1.76 -17.01
CA GLU A 205 27.83 2.86 -16.16
C GLU A 205 26.95 4.13 -16.21
N ASP A 206 26.17 4.27 -17.28
CA ASP A 206 25.22 5.37 -17.49
C ASP A 206 23.77 4.97 -17.21
N ILE A 207 23.54 3.78 -16.64
CA ILE A 207 22.23 3.35 -16.17
C ILE A 207 22.06 3.72 -14.70
N ILE A 208 20.98 4.44 -14.40
CA ILE A 208 20.53 4.70 -13.03
C ILE A 208 19.21 3.98 -12.76
N TYR A 209 19.05 3.45 -11.55
CA TYR A 209 17.83 2.75 -11.15
C TYR A 209 16.92 3.68 -10.34
N LEU A 210 15.76 4.03 -10.90
CA LEU A 210 14.81 4.95 -10.27
C LEU A 210 13.50 4.24 -9.94
N LYS A 211 12.77 4.78 -8.97
CA LYS A 211 11.40 4.33 -8.70
C LYS A 211 10.49 4.72 -9.87
N PRO A 212 9.58 3.86 -10.34
CA PRO A 212 8.68 4.22 -11.43
C PRO A 212 7.86 5.46 -11.07
N MET A 213 7.70 6.36 -12.03
CA MET A 213 6.91 7.59 -11.91
C MET A 213 5.71 7.52 -12.83
N ARG A 214 4.56 8.05 -12.39
CA ARG A 214 3.39 8.18 -13.26
C ARG A 214 3.72 9.18 -14.37
N GLN A 215 3.32 8.85 -15.59
CA GLN A 215 3.37 9.76 -16.73
C GLN A 215 1.94 10.27 -16.99
N ALA A 216 1.80 11.57 -17.21
CA ALA A 216 0.50 12.16 -17.53
C ALA A 216 -0.07 11.50 -18.80
N GLY A 217 -1.35 11.12 -18.76
CA GLY A 217 -2.03 10.45 -19.88
C GLY A 217 -1.73 8.96 -20.03
N VAL A 218 -0.73 8.41 -19.33
CA VAL A 218 -0.34 6.99 -19.45
C VAL A 218 -0.81 6.21 -18.23
N GLN A 219 -1.53 5.11 -18.46
CA GLN A 219 -1.92 4.19 -17.40
C GLN A 219 -0.68 3.48 -16.84
N SER A 220 -0.51 3.45 -15.52
CA SER A 220 0.58 2.72 -14.88
C SER A 220 0.40 1.20 -15.01
N ASP A 221 1.50 0.49 -15.23
CA ASP A 221 1.60 -0.99 -15.20
C ASP A 221 1.59 -1.56 -13.77
N TRP A 222 1.61 -0.70 -12.74
CA TRP A 222 1.46 -1.09 -11.33
C TRP A 222 0.12 -0.64 -10.70
N SER A 223 -0.22 -1.28 -9.59
CA SER A 223 -1.35 -0.94 -8.72
C SER A 223 -1.08 0.33 -7.93
N SER A 224 -1.78 1.40 -8.30
CA SER A 224 -1.76 2.66 -7.56
C SER A 224 -2.22 2.50 -6.11
N ALA A 225 -3.27 1.69 -5.88
CA ALA A 225 -3.75 1.38 -4.53
C ALA A 225 -2.72 0.58 -3.72
N GLY A 226 -2.02 -0.36 -4.36
CA GLY A 226 -0.95 -1.13 -3.75
C GLY A 226 0.24 -0.27 -3.34
N ARG A 227 0.66 0.65 -4.19
CA ARG A 227 1.74 1.61 -3.86
C ARG A 227 1.39 2.50 -2.68
N THR A 228 0.16 3.01 -2.65
CA THR A 228 -0.35 3.79 -1.51
C THR A 228 -0.39 2.95 -0.25
N LEU A 229 -0.85 1.70 -0.31
CA LEU A 229 -0.86 0.80 0.84
C LEU A 229 0.57 0.59 1.39
N ALA A 230 1.54 0.31 0.51
CA ALA A 230 2.94 0.15 0.93
C ALA A 230 3.47 1.40 1.66
N TYR A 231 3.14 2.60 1.17
CA TYR A 231 3.53 3.83 1.86
C TYR A 231 2.89 3.95 3.25
N LEU A 232 1.60 3.63 3.39
CA LEU A 232 0.88 3.69 4.66
C LEU A 232 1.39 2.66 5.67
N ILE A 233 1.74 1.46 5.21
CA ILE A 233 2.38 0.43 6.03
C ILE A 233 3.76 0.88 6.50
N ALA A 234 4.57 1.46 5.61
CA ALA A 234 5.86 2.02 6.01
C ALA A 234 5.70 3.10 7.11
N GLU A 235 4.67 3.95 6.97
CA GLU A 235 4.37 4.97 7.96
C GLU A 235 3.88 4.39 9.30
N SER A 236 3.10 3.31 9.27
CA SER A 236 2.66 2.64 10.50
C SER A 236 3.81 2.00 11.26
N PHE A 237 4.81 1.44 10.56
CA PHE A 237 6.04 0.95 11.21
C PHE A 237 6.85 2.07 11.87
N VAL A 238 6.95 3.24 11.22
CA VAL A 238 7.61 4.40 11.84
C VAL A 238 6.87 4.89 13.08
N LYS A 239 5.54 4.71 13.14
CA LYS A 239 4.72 5.11 14.30
C LYS A 239 4.63 4.04 15.39
N ALA A 240 4.93 2.79 15.08
CA ALA A 240 4.95 1.71 16.05
C ALA A 240 6.04 1.97 17.10
N SER A 241 5.73 1.64 18.36
CA SER A 241 6.73 1.60 19.43
C SER A 241 7.69 0.44 19.16
N GLY A 242 8.99 0.70 19.25
CA GLY A 242 10.01 -0.35 19.16
C GLY A 242 9.94 -1.24 20.40
N ASN A 243 9.78 -2.55 20.21
CA ASN A 243 9.78 -3.54 21.29
C ASN A 243 11.00 -4.47 21.13
N GLY A 244 12.21 -3.97 21.37
CA GLY A 244 13.36 -4.83 21.68
C GLY A 244 14.07 -5.56 20.52
N GLY A 245 14.34 -4.88 19.39
CA GLY A 245 15.49 -5.24 18.52
C GLY A 245 15.23 -6.18 17.34
N ARG A 246 14.00 -6.61 17.08
CA ARG A 246 13.62 -7.36 15.87
C ARG A 246 12.27 -6.91 15.29
N SER A 247 12.14 -5.61 15.08
CA SER A 247 10.94 -5.03 14.47
C SER A 247 11.25 -4.32 13.14
N TYR A 248 10.20 -4.10 12.33
CA TYR A 248 10.32 -3.23 11.17
C TYR A 248 10.67 -1.79 11.55
N ARG A 249 10.35 -1.37 12.78
CA ARG A 249 10.77 -0.08 13.31
C ARG A 249 12.29 -0.02 13.53
N ASP A 250 12.86 -1.04 14.15
CA ASP A 250 14.32 -1.12 14.37
C ASP A 250 15.07 -1.18 13.03
N TYR A 251 14.54 -1.95 12.07
CA TYR A 251 15.11 -1.99 10.72
C TYR A 251 15.08 -0.60 10.07
N TYR A 252 13.95 0.10 10.14
CA TYR A 252 13.81 1.47 9.65
C TYR A 252 14.85 2.43 10.28
N ASP A 253 15.00 2.41 11.60
CA ASP A 253 15.94 3.28 12.30
C ASP A 253 17.39 2.94 11.88
N SER A 254 17.75 1.66 11.76
CA SER A 254 19.06 1.24 11.25
C SER A 254 19.34 1.72 9.82
N ARG A 255 18.32 1.69 8.94
CA ARG A 255 18.46 2.18 7.56
C ARG A 255 18.61 3.69 7.55
N ARG A 256 17.88 4.40 8.41
CA ARG A 256 18.00 5.85 8.53
C ARG A 256 19.41 6.26 8.96
N GLU A 257 19.96 5.64 9.99
CA GLU A 257 21.34 5.89 10.44
C GLU A 257 22.37 5.59 9.34
N LEU A 258 22.20 4.47 8.62
CA LEU A 258 23.03 4.14 7.48
C LEU A 258 22.98 5.24 6.42
N ARG A 259 21.78 5.74 6.07
CA ARG A 259 21.62 6.82 5.07
C ARG A 259 22.18 8.15 5.55
N ASP A 260 22.11 8.44 6.84
CA ASP A 260 22.77 9.62 7.41
C ASP A 260 24.30 9.56 7.25
N LYS A 261 24.89 8.37 7.32
CA LYS A 261 26.34 8.16 7.11
C LYS A 261 26.75 8.13 5.65
N THR A 262 26.01 7.41 4.79
CA THR A 262 26.41 7.17 3.39
C THR A 262 26.00 8.27 2.41
N HIS A 263 24.98 9.06 2.75
CA HIS A 263 24.44 10.14 1.89
C HIS A 263 24.28 11.44 2.70
N PRO A 264 25.38 12.02 3.23
CA PRO A 264 25.32 13.22 4.07
C PRO A 264 24.77 14.44 3.32
N ASP A 265 24.92 14.46 2.00
CA ASP A 265 24.45 15.48 1.05
C ASP A 265 22.92 15.44 0.83
N PHE A 266 22.25 14.33 1.15
CA PHE A 266 20.81 14.20 0.97
C PHE A 266 20.03 14.93 2.05
N SER A 267 18.88 15.52 1.67
CA SER A 267 17.98 16.15 2.63
C SER A 267 17.44 15.13 3.64
N LYS A 268 17.10 15.60 4.85
CA LYS A 268 16.49 14.76 5.91
C LYS A 268 15.25 14.01 5.39
N GLY A 269 14.41 14.69 4.61
CA GLY A 269 13.21 14.10 4.00
C GLY A 269 13.53 13.03 2.96
N HIS A 270 14.59 13.19 2.18
CA HIS A 270 15.01 12.17 1.21
C HIS A 270 15.46 10.89 1.93
N LYS A 271 16.33 11.03 2.94
CA LYS A 271 16.83 9.90 3.75
C LYS A 271 15.69 9.17 4.49
N TYR A 272 14.75 9.92 5.07
CA TYR A 272 13.54 9.39 5.67
C TYR A 272 12.73 8.51 4.70
N ASN A 273 12.50 9.01 3.48
CA ASN A 273 11.75 8.27 2.46
C ASN A 273 12.52 7.04 1.93
N MET A 274 13.84 7.10 1.82
CA MET A 274 14.66 5.94 1.46
C MET A 274 14.52 4.84 2.51
N ALA A 275 14.73 5.16 3.79
CA ALA A 275 14.61 4.20 4.89
C ALA A 275 13.19 3.59 4.95
N LYS A 276 12.13 4.40 4.78
CA LYS A 276 10.74 3.89 4.67
C LYS A 276 10.55 2.91 3.52
N ASN A 277 11.04 3.27 2.32
CA ASN A 277 10.91 2.41 1.14
C ASN A 277 11.64 1.08 1.33
N GLU A 278 12.84 1.08 1.90
CA GLU A 278 13.59 -0.14 2.20
C GLU A 278 12.87 -1.01 3.23
N THR A 279 12.33 -0.39 4.28
CA THR A 279 11.59 -1.09 5.34
C THR A 279 10.35 -1.79 4.80
N VAL A 280 9.55 -1.10 3.98
CA VAL A 280 8.36 -1.75 3.41
C VAL A 280 8.72 -2.78 2.34
N LYS A 281 9.80 -2.60 1.57
CA LYS A 281 10.28 -3.64 0.65
C LYS A 281 10.63 -4.92 1.41
N LEU A 282 11.30 -4.80 2.56
CA LEU A 282 11.60 -5.93 3.43
C LEU A 282 10.31 -6.59 3.93
N PHE A 283 9.37 -5.83 4.49
CA PHE A 283 8.07 -6.36 4.93
C PHE A 283 7.31 -7.08 3.81
N LEU A 284 7.25 -6.50 2.61
CA LEU A 284 6.55 -7.10 1.48
C LEU A 284 7.22 -8.39 0.98
N SER A 285 8.55 -8.47 1.12
CA SER A 285 9.31 -9.70 0.89
C SER A 285 8.96 -10.78 1.91
N HIS A 286 8.94 -10.42 3.19
CA HIS A 286 8.53 -11.33 4.26
C HIS A 286 7.09 -11.79 4.08
N PHE A 287 6.18 -10.88 3.73
CA PHE A 287 4.77 -11.20 3.48
C PHE A 287 4.62 -12.20 2.33
N TRP A 288 5.33 -11.98 1.23
CA TRP A 288 5.31 -12.91 0.10
C TRP A 288 5.88 -14.29 0.48
N GLN A 289 6.98 -14.33 1.24
CA GLN A 289 7.59 -15.58 1.71
C GLN A 289 6.62 -16.35 2.60
N VAL A 290 6.10 -15.72 3.66
CA VAL A 290 5.16 -16.34 4.61
C VAL A 290 3.88 -16.79 3.90
N ALA A 291 3.31 -15.95 3.03
CA ALA A 291 2.12 -16.31 2.25
C ALA A 291 2.33 -17.58 1.42
N ARG A 292 3.45 -17.68 0.71
CA ARG A 292 3.76 -18.85 -0.12
C ARG A 292 4.05 -20.09 0.70
N THR A 293 4.77 -19.96 1.82
CA THR A 293 5.01 -21.07 2.74
C THR A 293 3.68 -21.64 3.27
N ILE A 294 2.77 -20.78 3.73
CA ILE A 294 1.44 -21.19 4.20
C ILE A 294 0.62 -21.85 3.09
N ASP A 295 0.68 -21.33 1.87
CA ASP A 295 0.00 -21.89 0.70
C ASP A 295 0.65 -23.19 0.18
N GLY A 296 1.77 -23.65 0.74
CA GLY A 296 2.54 -24.80 0.22
C GLY A 296 3.14 -24.56 -1.17
N LYS A 297 3.36 -23.30 -1.54
CA LYS A 297 3.89 -22.91 -2.86
C LYS A 297 5.42 -22.80 -2.84
N PRO A 298 6.10 -23.08 -3.96
CA PRO A 298 7.55 -23.03 -4.01
C PRO A 298 8.06 -21.61 -3.77
N LEU A 299 9.12 -21.49 -2.97
CA LEU A 299 9.85 -20.25 -2.76
C LEU A 299 10.98 -20.13 -3.79
N THR A 300 11.11 -18.94 -4.36
CA THR A 300 12.30 -18.55 -5.12
C THR A 300 13.21 -17.70 -4.24
N GLU A 301 14.50 -18.01 -4.22
CA GLU A 301 15.46 -17.16 -3.51
C GLU A 301 15.45 -15.73 -4.08
N PRO A 302 15.64 -14.71 -3.22
CA PRO A 302 15.88 -13.36 -3.70
C PRO A 302 17.10 -13.35 -4.64
N TYR A 303 16.94 -12.75 -5.81
CA TYR A 303 17.98 -12.69 -6.84
C TYR A 303 19.36 -12.27 -6.32
N ILE A 304 19.41 -11.35 -5.34
CA ILE A 304 20.68 -10.86 -4.78
C ILE A 304 21.39 -11.91 -3.94
N VAL A 305 20.66 -12.76 -3.23
CA VAL A 305 21.23 -13.87 -2.43
C VAL A 305 21.74 -14.96 -3.37
N ALA A 306 20.98 -15.25 -4.43
CA ALA A 306 21.39 -16.23 -5.44
C ALA A 306 22.62 -15.78 -6.26
N LYS A 307 22.84 -14.47 -6.42
CA LYS A 307 23.99 -13.93 -7.18
C LYS A 307 25.20 -13.57 -6.33
N ASP A 308 24.99 -13.14 -5.11
CA ASP A 308 26.05 -12.68 -4.22
C ASP A 308 25.86 -13.29 -2.82
N PRO A 309 26.62 -14.35 -2.49
CA PRO A 309 26.54 -15.04 -1.20
C PRO A 309 26.86 -14.15 0.00
N VAL A 310 27.47 -12.99 -0.20
CA VAL A 310 27.78 -12.04 0.88
C VAL A 310 26.51 -11.37 1.42
N HIS A 311 25.43 -11.34 0.64
CA HIS A 311 24.17 -10.74 1.05
C HIS A 311 23.40 -11.65 2.00
N ASN A 312 23.35 -11.26 3.28
CA ASN A 312 22.56 -11.96 4.28
C ASN A 312 21.06 -11.80 4.01
N LYS A 313 20.36 -12.93 3.88
CA LYS A 313 18.89 -12.97 3.91
C LYS A 313 18.41 -12.59 5.32
N ILE A 314 17.52 -11.61 5.39
CA ILE A 314 16.78 -11.30 6.61
C ILE A 314 15.52 -12.15 6.60
N GLU A 315 15.31 -12.96 7.64
CA GLU A 315 14.11 -13.79 7.76
C GLU A 315 12.90 -12.98 8.25
N PRO A 316 11.68 -13.43 7.92
CA PRO A 316 10.44 -12.79 8.38
C PRO A 316 10.41 -12.58 9.89
N PHE A 317 10.32 -11.32 10.32
CA PHE A 317 10.13 -10.99 11.73
C PHE A 317 8.80 -11.56 12.21
N TYR A 318 8.75 -12.02 13.47
CA TYR A 318 7.56 -12.60 14.10
C TYR A 318 7.03 -13.88 13.44
N TRP A 319 7.87 -14.60 12.68
CA TRP A 319 7.53 -15.86 12.04
C TRP A 319 8.40 -16.99 12.57
N GLU A 320 7.78 -18.01 13.18
CA GLU A 320 8.46 -19.18 13.74
C GLU A 320 8.43 -20.40 12.79
N GLY A 321 7.55 -20.37 11.78
CA GLY A 321 7.23 -21.51 10.91
C GLY A 321 8.26 -21.84 9.83
N LEU A 322 9.53 -21.46 9.97
CA LEU A 322 10.62 -21.95 9.09
C LEU A 322 11.39 -23.13 9.70
N ASN A 323 11.13 -23.47 10.96
CA ASN A 323 11.82 -24.55 11.68
C ASN A 323 10.98 -25.84 11.83
N GLN A 324 9.90 -25.98 11.06
CA GLN A 324 9.07 -27.20 10.99
C GLN A 324 9.21 -27.85 9.61
#